data_AF-A0A093XUB4-F1
#
_entry.id   AF-A0A093XUB4-F1
#
_cell.length_a   1.000
_cell.length_b   1.000
_cell.length_c   1.000
_cell.angle_alpha   90.00
_cell.angle_beta   90.00
_cell.angle_gamma   90.00
#
_symmetry.space_group_name_H-M   'P 1'
#
loop_
_entity.id
_entity.type
_entity.pdbx_description
1 polymer ?
#
loop_
_entity_poly.entity_id
_entity_poly.type
_entity_poly.pdbx_seq_one_letter_code
_entity_poly.pdbx_strand_id
1 'polypeptide(L)'
;MSAARAQQLKEEGNKFFRSNDLAQAEALYTKAILLDPSAPMLYTNRAMARLKLGLLEGVLEDCKSSLAIKDKANMKARHYGAQALMGLGRGKEALEEAMKAYEIAANEEAASLGSVVSVVLKCKKAAWDEREQERLAGAEGVKGRVVEGLRRDLERRVEESEEAEKERVRKEGEEMIEEVERVWVEAGKAEKKRVVPDWAVDDITFSFMVDPVITKTGKSYERASILEHLRRSPTDPLTREPLRIDELRPNLALREACEEFLKENGWAVDY
;
A
#
# COMPACT_ATOMS: atom_id res chain seq x y z
N MET A 1 36.56 -6.28 -21.37
CA MET A 1 36.17 -7.71 -21.32
C MET A 1 35.15 -8.02 -20.23
N SER A 2 35.19 -7.40 -19.04
CA SER A 2 34.25 -7.69 -17.92
C SER A 2 32.75 -7.46 -18.24
N ALA A 3 32.40 -6.32 -18.85
CA ALA A 3 31.01 -5.95 -19.12
C ALA A 3 30.28 -6.90 -20.11
N ALA A 4 30.98 -7.38 -21.15
CA ALA A 4 30.41 -8.33 -22.10
C ALA A 4 30.09 -9.68 -21.43
N ARG A 5 30.94 -10.13 -20.50
CA ARG A 5 30.69 -11.34 -19.73
C ARG A 5 29.57 -11.15 -18.71
N ALA A 6 29.48 -10.00 -18.06
CA ALA A 6 28.37 -9.64 -17.18
C ALA A 6 27.02 -9.68 -17.95
N GLN A 7 26.99 -9.15 -19.17
CA GLN A 7 25.82 -9.19 -20.04
C GLN A 7 25.39 -10.62 -20.39
N GLN A 8 26.34 -11.51 -20.72
CA GLN A 8 26.04 -12.93 -20.98
C GLN A 8 25.43 -13.62 -19.75
N LEU A 9 26.03 -13.42 -18.58
CA LEU A 9 25.51 -13.99 -17.32
C LEU A 9 24.11 -13.46 -16.99
N LYS A 10 23.85 -12.17 -17.27
CA LYS A 10 22.51 -11.60 -17.14
C LYS A 10 21.51 -12.28 -18.08
N GLU A 11 21.88 -12.53 -19.33
CA GLU A 11 21.02 -13.20 -20.30
C GLU A 11 20.77 -14.67 -19.93
N GLU A 12 21.76 -15.38 -19.42
CA GLU A 12 21.60 -16.72 -18.83
C GLU A 12 20.66 -16.66 -17.62
N GLY A 13 20.86 -15.73 -16.70
CA GLY A 13 19.97 -15.51 -15.56
C GLY A 13 18.53 -15.25 -15.98
N ASN A 14 18.31 -14.45 -17.03
CA ASN A 14 16.98 -14.20 -17.59
C ASN A 14 16.33 -15.49 -18.14
N LYS A 15 17.10 -16.44 -18.68
CA LYS A 15 16.56 -17.74 -19.14
C LYS A 15 16.06 -18.56 -17.96
N PHE A 16 16.87 -18.70 -16.91
CA PHE A 16 16.47 -19.41 -15.69
C PHE A 16 15.28 -18.73 -14.99
N PHE A 17 15.25 -17.40 -14.98
CA PHE A 17 14.12 -16.64 -14.45
C PHE A 17 12.83 -16.95 -15.19
N ARG A 18 12.86 -17.02 -16.53
CA ARG A 18 11.70 -17.38 -17.35
C ARG A 18 11.29 -18.84 -17.19
N SER A 19 12.23 -19.74 -16.88
CA SER A 19 11.92 -21.14 -16.55
C SER A 19 11.53 -21.34 -15.09
N ASN A 20 11.29 -20.26 -14.34
CA ASN A 20 10.92 -20.26 -12.93
C ASN A 20 11.98 -20.87 -11.98
N ASP A 21 13.22 -21.04 -12.45
CA ASP A 21 14.36 -21.40 -11.59
C ASP A 21 14.99 -20.12 -11.04
N LEU A 22 14.33 -19.58 -10.01
CA LEU A 22 14.66 -18.28 -9.44
C LEU A 22 15.98 -18.30 -8.67
N ALA A 23 16.34 -19.43 -8.06
CA ALA A 23 17.58 -19.58 -7.31
C ALA A 23 18.81 -19.56 -8.25
N GLN A 24 18.75 -20.27 -9.38
CA GLN A 24 19.81 -20.19 -10.38
C GLN A 24 19.89 -18.81 -11.03
N ALA A 25 18.74 -18.18 -11.30
CA ALA A 25 18.70 -16.81 -11.80
C ALA A 25 19.41 -15.83 -10.84
N GLU A 26 19.11 -15.91 -9.53
CA GLU A 26 19.77 -15.08 -8.50
C GLU A 26 21.28 -15.29 -8.48
N ALA A 27 21.74 -16.55 -8.53
CA ALA A 27 23.15 -16.88 -8.54
C ALA A 27 23.87 -16.29 -9.77
N LEU A 28 23.24 -16.36 -10.95
CA LEU A 28 23.80 -15.79 -12.19
C LEU A 28 23.81 -14.26 -12.17
N TYR A 29 22.76 -13.60 -11.68
CA TYR A 29 22.78 -12.15 -11.51
C TYR A 29 23.83 -11.71 -10.50
N THR A 30 24.03 -12.46 -9.41
CA THR A 30 25.09 -12.19 -8.43
C THR A 30 26.47 -12.25 -9.07
N LYS A 31 26.75 -13.27 -9.90
CA LYS A 31 27.99 -13.35 -10.68
C LYS A 31 28.12 -12.18 -11.66
N ALA A 32 27.03 -11.77 -12.30
CA ALA A 32 27.04 -10.62 -13.21
C ALA A 32 27.36 -9.30 -12.47
N ILE A 33 26.80 -9.09 -11.27
CA ILE A 33 27.06 -7.91 -10.44
C ILE A 33 28.53 -7.84 -10.02
N LEU A 34 29.16 -8.97 -9.68
CA LEU A 34 30.60 -8.99 -9.36
C LEU A 34 31.47 -8.53 -10.54
N LEU A 35 31.02 -8.74 -11.77
CA LEU A 35 31.74 -8.33 -12.99
C LEU A 35 31.42 -6.89 -13.43
N ASP A 36 30.21 -6.40 -13.15
CA ASP A 36 29.77 -5.02 -13.43
C ASP A 36 28.88 -4.49 -12.29
N PRO A 37 29.47 -3.99 -11.19
CA PRO A 37 28.72 -3.43 -10.07
C PRO A 37 28.03 -2.09 -10.38
N SER A 38 28.34 -1.49 -11.53
CA SER A 38 27.82 -0.18 -11.95
C SER A 38 26.53 -0.26 -12.75
N ALA A 39 26.03 -1.47 -13.06
CA ALA A 39 24.83 -1.68 -13.86
C ALA A 39 23.57 -1.81 -12.98
N PRO A 40 22.68 -0.80 -12.93
CA PRO A 40 21.50 -0.83 -12.04
C PRO A 40 20.51 -1.96 -12.38
N MET A 41 20.44 -2.35 -13.66
CA MET A 41 19.54 -3.41 -14.12
C MET A 41 19.88 -4.79 -13.53
N LEU A 42 21.14 -5.04 -13.17
CA LEU A 42 21.52 -6.33 -12.58
C LEU A 42 20.93 -6.47 -11.18
N TYR A 43 20.97 -5.39 -10.40
CA TYR A 43 20.35 -5.33 -9.08
C TYR A 43 18.83 -5.47 -9.17
N THR A 44 18.15 -4.78 -10.08
CA THR A 44 16.68 -4.91 -10.20
C THR A 44 16.25 -6.29 -10.71
N ASN A 45 17.03 -6.93 -11.58
CA ASN A 45 16.77 -8.31 -11.99
C ASN A 45 16.93 -9.30 -10.83
N ARG A 46 17.98 -9.13 -10.01
CA ARG A 46 18.18 -9.94 -8.81
C ARG A 46 17.11 -9.67 -7.75
N ALA A 47 16.75 -8.42 -7.53
CA ALA A 47 15.66 -8.01 -6.66
C ALA A 47 14.34 -8.68 -7.06
N MET A 48 14.01 -8.73 -8.35
CA MET A 48 12.81 -9.40 -8.82
C MET A 48 12.81 -10.92 -8.55
N ALA A 49 13.97 -11.58 -8.71
CA ALA A 49 14.11 -13.00 -8.38
C ALA A 49 13.93 -13.24 -6.88
N ARG A 50 14.60 -12.43 -6.04
CA ARG A 50 14.49 -12.47 -4.58
C ARG A 50 13.09 -12.18 -4.08
N LEU A 51 12.38 -11.24 -4.70
CA LEU A 51 11.00 -10.91 -4.36
C LEU A 51 10.08 -12.12 -4.57
N LYS A 52 10.25 -12.85 -5.68
CA LYS A 52 9.51 -14.09 -5.94
C LYS A 52 9.90 -15.25 -5.03
N LEU A 53 11.12 -15.23 -4.48
CA LEU A 53 11.59 -16.19 -3.47
C LEU A 53 11.18 -15.81 -2.04
N GLY A 54 10.58 -14.64 -1.82
CA GLY A 54 10.23 -14.14 -0.48
C GLY A 54 11.43 -13.61 0.33
N LEU A 55 12.57 -13.36 -0.31
CA LEU A 55 13.79 -12.85 0.34
C LEU A 55 13.76 -11.32 0.45
N LEU A 56 12.83 -10.80 1.25
CA LEU A 56 12.42 -9.39 1.24
C LEU A 56 13.54 -8.41 1.59
N GLU A 57 14.36 -8.70 2.60
CA GLU A 57 15.49 -7.87 3.01
C GLU A 57 16.53 -7.76 1.88
N GLY A 58 16.81 -8.87 1.20
CA GLY A 58 17.70 -8.89 0.04
C GLY A 58 17.17 -8.09 -1.15
N VAL A 59 15.84 -7.97 -1.30
CA VAL A 59 15.21 -7.06 -2.27
C VAL A 59 15.54 -5.61 -1.92
N LEU A 60 15.40 -5.21 -0.65
CA LEU A 60 15.67 -3.84 -0.22
C LEU A 60 17.14 -3.45 -0.39
N GLU A 61 18.06 -4.37 -0.09
CA GLU A 61 19.48 -4.17 -0.36
C GLU A 61 19.75 -3.94 -1.85
N ASP A 62 19.19 -4.78 -2.73
CA ASP A 62 19.35 -4.63 -4.18
C ASP A 62 18.74 -3.33 -4.70
N CYS A 63 17.55 -2.96 -4.20
CA CYS A 63 16.89 -1.71 -4.58
C CYS A 63 17.73 -0.50 -4.14
N LYS A 64 18.27 -0.52 -2.92
CA LYS A 64 19.17 0.52 -2.40
C LYS A 64 20.45 0.61 -3.22
N SER A 65 21.10 -0.51 -3.53
CA SER A 65 22.28 -0.54 -4.39
C SER A 65 21.97 -0.02 -5.79
N SER A 66 20.83 -0.41 -6.38
CA SER A 66 20.42 0.09 -7.68
C SER A 66 20.20 1.60 -7.70
N LEU A 67 19.63 2.17 -6.64
CA LEU A 67 19.33 3.60 -6.54
C LEU A 67 20.56 4.44 -6.17
N ALA A 68 21.59 3.84 -5.56
CA ALA A 68 22.84 4.51 -5.22
C ALA A 68 23.74 4.77 -6.45
N ILE A 69 23.51 4.08 -7.56
CA ILE A 69 24.25 4.30 -8.81
C ILE A 69 23.75 5.61 -9.45
N LYS A 70 24.65 6.60 -9.57
CA LYS A 70 24.34 7.96 -10.08
C LYS A 70 23.60 7.91 -11.44
N ASP A 71 22.73 8.91 -11.63
CA ASP A 71 22.02 9.26 -12.87
C ASP A 71 20.83 8.41 -13.33
N LYS A 72 20.27 7.52 -12.50
CA LYS A 72 19.02 6.81 -12.89
C LYS A 72 18.01 6.74 -11.76
N ALA A 73 16.98 7.59 -11.86
CA ALA A 73 15.69 7.27 -11.29
C ALA A 73 15.29 5.87 -11.80
N ASN A 74 15.12 4.91 -10.89
CA ASN A 74 14.84 3.52 -11.26
C ASN A 74 13.47 3.12 -10.75
N MET A 75 12.45 3.28 -11.60
CA MET A 75 11.07 2.93 -11.30
C MET A 75 10.95 1.48 -10.79
N LYS A 76 11.66 0.52 -11.41
CA LYS A 76 11.59 -0.90 -11.01
C LYS A 76 12.17 -1.13 -9.61
N ALA A 77 13.30 -0.49 -9.29
CA ALA A 77 13.89 -0.60 -7.95
C ALA A 77 12.91 -0.09 -6.88
N ARG A 78 12.29 1.07 -7.11
CA ARG A 78 11.28 1.62 -6.20
C ARG A 78 10.02 0.74 -6.10
N HIS A 79 9.54 0.24 -7.23
CA HIS A 79 8.38 -0.64 -7.30
C HIS A 79 8.58 -1.99 -6.58
N TYR A 80 9.76 -2.61 -6.70
CA TYR A 80 10.09 -3.83 -5.97
C TYR A 80 10.37 -3.55 -4.49
N GLY A 81 11.02 -2.43 -4.18
CA GLY A 81 11.24 -1.96 -2.82
C GLY A 81 9.92 -1.77 -2.07
N ALA A 82 8.93 -1.13 -2.70
CA ALA A 82 7.59 -0.97 -2.13
C ALA A 82 6.93 -2.32 -1.80
N GLN A 83 6.98 -3.29 -2.72
CA GLN A 83 6.42 -4.63 -2.48
C GLN A 83 7.13 -5.38 -1.34
N ALA A 84 8.46 -5.24 -1.24
CA ALA A 84 9.21 -5.84 -0.15
C ALA A 84 8.90 -5.17 1.19
N LEU A 85 8.81 -3.84 1.24
CA LEU A 85 8.41 -3.09 2.43
C LEU A 85 7.00 -3.48 2.91
N MET A 86 6.05 -3.68 2.00
CA MET A 86 4.73 -4.21 2.34
C MET A 86 4.82 -5.59 3.00
N GLY A 87 5.61 -6.50 2.43
CA GLY A 87 5.80 -7.85 2.99
C GLY A 87 6.46 -7.87 4.37
N LEU A 88 7.22 -6.82 4.70
CA LEU A 88 7.83 -6.60 6.01
C LEU A 88 6.92 -5.81 6.99
N GLY A 89 5.68 -5.50 6.59
CA GLY A 89 4.75 -4.72 7.43
C GLY A 89 5.08 -3.23 7.55
N ARG A 90 5.99 -2.70 6.72
CA ARG A 90 6.43 -1.30 6.73
C ARG A 90 5.57 -0.47 5.76
N GLY A 91 4.27 -0.34 6.08
CA GLY A 91 3.25 0.21 5.19
C GLY A 91 3.52 1.65 4.77
N LYS A 92 3.86 2.53 5.72
CA LYS A 92 4.17 3.95 5.45
C LYS A 92 5.34 4.11 4.46
N GLU A 93 6.44 3.40 4.67
CA GLU A 93 7.62 3.46 3.79
C GLU A 93 7.33 2.84 2.42
N ALA A 94 6.54 1.76 2.38
CA ALA A 94 6.12 1.14 1.13
C ALA A 94 5.32 2.10 0.25
N LEU A 95 4.45 2.92 0.85
CA LEU A 95 3.66 3.93 0.14
C LEU A 95 4.56 5.02 -0.45
N GLU A 96 5.55 5.50 0.30
CA GLU A 96 6.48 6.52 -0.19
C GLU A 96 7.26 6.02 -1.43
N GLU A 97 7.79 4.80 -1.39
CA GLU A 97 8.50 4.21 -2.54
C GLU A 97 7.56 3.91 -3.72
N ALA A 98 6.32 3.48 -3.45
CA ALA A 98 5.32 3.24 -4.49
C ALA A 98 4.92 4.53 -5.22
N MET A 99 4.74 5.63 -4.49
CA MET A 99 4.42 6.95 -5.07
C MET A 99 5.55 7.48 -5.94
N LYS A 100 6.81 7.35 -5.50
CA LYS A 100 7.97 7.72 -6.32
C LYS A 100 8.09 6.83 -7.57
N ALA A 101 7.77 5.54 -7.48
CA ALA A 101 7.68 4.66 -8.66
C ALA A 101 6.57 5.12 -9.61
N TYR A 102 5.43 5.52 -9.06
CA TYR A 102 4.29 6.04 -9.82
C TYR A 102 4.66 7.31 -10.59
N GLU A 103 5.27 8.30 -9.93
CA GLU A 103 5.69 9.55 -10.58
C GLU A 103 6.58 9.30 -11.81
N ILE A 104 7.56 8.39 -11.70
CA ILE A 104 8.42 8.03 -12.83
C ILE A 104 7.60 7.34 -13.92
N ALA A 105 6.79 6.34 -13.56
CA ALA A 105 5.99 5.58 -14.53
C ALA A 105 4.95 6.45 -15.26
N ALA A 106 4.34 7.41 -14.56
CA ALA A 106 3.36 8.32 -15.12
C ALA A 106 4.02 9.33 -16.07
N ASN A 107 5.16 9.91 -15.68
CA ASN A 107 5.92 10.84 -16.51
C ASN A 107 6.47 10.19 -17.79
N GLU A 108 6.86 8.92 -17.72
CA GLU A 108 7.34 8.15 -18.87
C GLU A 108 6.20 7.47 -19.66
N GLU A 109 4.94 7.65 -19.25
CA GLU A 109 3.77 6.93 -19.79
C GLU A 109 4.02 5.42 -19.94
N ALA A 110 4.68 4.83 -18.94
CA ALA A 110 5.18 3.47 -18.99
C ALA A 110 4.03 2.45 -19.17
N ALA A 111 4.26 1.40 -19.94
CA ALA A 111 3.31 0.29 -20.08
C ALA A 111 2.99 -0.40 -18.74
N SER A 112 3.92 -0.31 -17.77
CA SER A 112 3.75 -0.85 -16.42
C SER A 112 2.94 0.04 -15.47
N LEU A 113 2.45 1.21 -15.91
CA LEU A 113 1.77 2.18 -15.04
C LEU A 113 0.60 1.56 -14.27
N GLY A 114 -0.24 0.73 -14.91
CA GLY A 114 -1.34 0.04 -14.22
C GLY A 114 -0.87 -0.91 -13.11
N SER A 115 0.24 -1.63 -13.33
CA SER A 115 0.86 -2.47 -12.29
C SER A 115 1.42 -1.64 -11.13
N VAL A 116 1.93 -0.43 -11.42
CA VAL A 116 2.43 0.48 -10.38
C VAL A 116 1.27 1.04 -9.57
N VAL A 117 0.17 1.46 -10.21
CA VAL A 117 -1.06 1.93 -9.55
C VAL A 117 -1.64 0.85 -8.63
N SER A 118 -1.67 -0.42 -9.06
CA SER A 118 -2.10 -1.53 -8.22
C SER A 118 -1.25 -1.66 -6.95
N VAL A 119 0.07 -1.46 -7.03
CA VAL A 119 0.94 -1.46 -5.84
C VAL A 119 0.70 -0.23 -4.97
N VAL A 120 0.52 0.96 -5.55
CA VAL A 120 0.18 2.18 -4.79
C VAL A 120 -1.09 1.98 -3.97
N LEU A 121 -2.15 1.43 -4.57
CA LEU A 121 -3.40 1.11 -3.88
C LEU A 121 -3.17 0.18 -2.69
N LYS A 122 -2.45 -0.94 -2.90
CA LYS A 122 -2.12 -1.87 -1.82
C LYS A 122 -1.27 -1.23 -0.72
N CYS A 123 -0.32 -0.36 -1.07
CA CYS A 123 0.45 0.39 -0.08
C CYS A 123 -0.41 1.39 0.71
N LYS A 124 -1.36 2.08 0.06
CA LYS A 124 -2.31 2.99 0.75
C LYS A 124 -3.15 2.23 1.77
N LYS A 125 -3.64 1.04 1.40
CA LYS A 125 -4.33 0.14 2.33
C LYS A 125 -3.44 -0.28 3.48
N ALA A 126 -2.22 -0.78 3.21
CA ALA A 126 -1.30 -1.22 4.24
C ALA A 126 -0.93 -0.10 5.23
N ALA A 127 -0.71 1.13 4.74
CA ALA A 127 -0.46 2.29 5.60
C ALA A 127 -1.69 2.70 6.44
N TRP A 128 -2.90 2.53 5.90
CA TRP A 128 -4.13 2.73 6.65
C TRP A 128 -4.31 1.65 7.72
N ASP A 129 -4.08 0.38 7.38
CA ASP A 129 -4.15 -0.76 8.30
C ASP A 129 -3.17 -0.58 9.47
N GLU A 130 -1.92 -0.17 9.19
CA GLU A 130 -0.90 0.11 10.21
C GLU A 130 -1.38 1.16 11.21
N ARG A 131 -1.91 2.29 10.72
CA ARG A 131 -2.45 3.36 11.56
C ARG A 131 -3.71 2.92 12.32
N GLU A 132 -4.55 2.09 11.72
CA GLU A 132 -5.75 1.58 12.34
C GLU A 132 -5.41 0.61 13.48
N GLN A 133 -4.40 -0.24 13.30
CA GLN A 133 -3.86 -1.09 14.36
C GLN A 133 -3.30 -0.25 15.52
N GLU A 134 -2.52 0.80 15.23
CA GLU A 134 -2.04 1.75 16.24
C GLU A 134 -3.20 2.40 17.01
N ARG A 135 -4.26 2.81 16.31
CA ARG A 135 -5.46 3.41 16.90
C ARG A 135 -6.20 2.43 17.82
N LEU A 136 -6.40 1.19 17.37
CA LEU A 136 -7.07 0.14 18.15
C LEU A 136 -6.26 -0.25 19.39
N ALA A 137 -4.95 -0.41 19.25
CA ALA A 137 -4.05 -0.68 20.38
C ALA A 137 -4.07 0.47 21.40
N GLY A 138 -4.06 1.73 20.93
CA GLY A 138 -4.22 2.90 21.79
C GLY A 138 -5.55 2.92 22.53
N ALA A 139 -6.67 2.63 21.84
CA ALA A 139 -8.00 2.58 22.43
C ALA A 139 -8.10 1.48 23.50
N GLU A 140 -7.57 0.28 23.25
CA GLU A 140 -7.55 -0.80 24.25
C GLU A 140 -6.69 -0.43 25.46
N GLY A 141 -5.55 0.25 25.23
CA GLY A 141 -4.71 0.76 26.32
C GLY A 141 -5.36 1.84 27.18
N VAL A 142 -6.29 2.63 26.62
CA VAL A 142 -7.10 3.59 27.39
C VAL A 142 -8.18 2.88 28.18
N LYS A 143 -8.91 1.95 27.55
CA LYS A 143 -9.91 1.10 28.21
C LYS A 143 -9.32 0.41 29.44
N GLY A 144 -8.16 -0.22 29.30
CA GLY A 144 -7.48 -0.90 30.40
C GLY A 144 -7.20 0.03 31.58
N ARG A 145 -6.71 1.25 31.32
CA ARG A 145 -6.45 2.26 32.37
C ARG A 145 -7.73 2.73 33.06
N VAL A 146 -8.82 2.90 32.31
CA VAL A 146 -10.13 3.28 32.88
C VAL A 146 -10.65 2.16 33.78
N VAL A 147 -10.68 0.92 33.28
CA VAL A 147 -11.16 -0.25 34.04
C VAL A 147 -10.31 -0.48 35.29
N GLU A 148 -8.99 -0.39 35.19
CA GLU A 148 -8.08 -0.50 36.34
C GLU A 148 -8.34 0.61 37.38
N GLY A 149 -8.55 1.85 36.93
CA GLY A 149 -8.90 2.96 37.80
C GLY A 149 -10.23 2.74 38.53
N LEU A 150 -11.26 2.26 37.82
CA LEU A 150 -12.56 1.91 38.41
C LEU A 150 -12.45 0.78 39.43
N ARG A 151 -11.64 -0.25 39.15
CA ARG A 151 -11.39 -1.36 40.10
C ARG A 151 -10.73 -0.86 41.39
N ARG A 152 -9.71 0.01 41.28
CA ARG A 152 -9.07 0.62 42.47
C ARG A 152 -10.03 1.48 43.28
N ASP A 153 -10.84 2.30 42.61
CA ASP A 153 -11.84 3.11 43.29
C ASP A 153 -12.89 2.24 44.00
N LEU A 154 -13.31 1.15 43.35
CA LEU A 154 -14.22 0.17 43.93
C LEU A 154 -13.63 -0.50 45.17
N GLU A 155 -12.39 -0.99 45.10
CA GLU A 155 -11.68 -1.61 46.24
C GLU A 155 -11.64 -0.65 47.44
N ARG A 156 -11.24 0.60 47.19
CA ARG A 156 -11.21 1.65 48.21
C ARG A 156 -12.60 1.91 48.82
N ARG A 157 -13.63 2.04 47.98
CA ARG A 157 -15.02 2.25 48.45
C ARG A 157 -15.53 1.08 49.28
N VAL A 158 -15.20 -0.16 48.90
CA VAL A 158 -15.57 -1.36 49.66
C VAL A 158 -14.84 -1.39 51.01
N GLU A 159 -13.56 -1.02 51.06
CA GLU A 159 -12.79 -0.97 52.30
C GLU A 159 -13.32 0.10 53.27
N GLU A 160 -13.71 1.26 52.75
CA GLU A 160 -14.28 2.39 53.52
C GLU A 160 -15.75 2.18 53.95
N SER A 161 -16.44 1.17 53.40
CA SER A 161 -17.87 0.94 53.66
C SER A 161 -18.12 0.11 54.92
N GLU A 162 -19.27 0.32 55.57
CA GLU A 162 -19.74 -0.55 56.66
C GLU A 162 -19.99 -1.99 56.18
N GLU A 163 -19.76 -2.98 57.05
CA GLU A 163 -19.83 -4.40 56.69
C GLU A 163 -21.17 -4.81 56.07
N ALA A 164 -22.27 -4.21 56.53
CA ALA A 164 -23.61 -4.46 55.99
C ALA A 164 -23.81 -3.91 54.56
N GLU A 165 -23.02 -2.93 54.13
CA GLU A 165 -23.14 -2.29 52.81
C GLU A 165 -22.09 -2.74 51.79
N LYS A 166 -21.00 -3.37 52.23
CA LYS A 166 -19.88 -3.81 51.36
C LYS A 166 -20.32 -4.62 50.16
N GLU A 167 -21.25 -5.57 50.36
CA GLU A 167 -21.76 -6.42 49.27
C GLU A 167 -22.55 -5.60 48.24
N ARG A 168 -23.38 -4.64 48.70
CA ARG A 168 -24.12 -3.74 47.81
C ARG A 168 -23.15 -2.86 47.00
N VAL A 169 -22.17 -2.26 47.65
CA VAL A 169 -21.18 -1.39 47.02
C VAL A 169 -20.33 -2.15 46.01
N ARG A 170 -19.90 -3.37 46.37
CA ARG A 170 -19.16 -4.26 45.46
C ARG A 170 -19.98 -4.55 44.21
N LYS A 171 -21.22 -5.01 44.39
CA LYS A 171 -22.12 -5.36 43.29
C LYS A 171 -22.37 -4.17 42.35
N GLU A 172 -22.71 -3.01 42.89
CA GLU A 172 -22.93 -1.79 42.10
C GLU A 172 -21.68 -1.36 41.31
N GLY A 173 -20.50 -1.50 41.91
CA GLY A 173 -19.24 -1.19 41.24
C GLY A 173 -18.84 -2.17 40.16
N GLU A 174 -19.05 -3.47 40.39
CA GLU A 174 -18.83 -4.52 39.38
C GLU A 174 -19.78 -4.33 38.20
N GLU A 175 -21.08 -4.08 38.46
CA GLU A 175 -22.07 -3.76 37.41
C GLU A 175 -21.67 -2.52 36.58
N MET A 176 -21.15 -1.47 37.22
CA MET A 176 -20.64 -0.29 36.52
C MET A 176 -19.41 -0.60 35.65
N ILE A 177 -18.48 -1.43 36.13
CA ILE A 177 -17.31 -1.83 35.34
C ILE A 177 -17.75 -2.65 34.13
N GLU A 178 -18.66 -3.60 34.31
CA GLU A 178 -19.24 -4.38 33.21
C GLU A 178 -19.98 -3.50 32.20
N GLU A 179 -20.73 -2.49 32.67
CA GLU A 179 -21.38 -1.49 31.83
C GLU A 179 -20.37 -0.74 30.96
N VAL A 180 -19.28 -0.25 31.56
CA VAL A 180 -18.22 0.48 30.84
C VAL A 180 -17.56 -0.41 29.79
N GLU A 181 -17.25 -1.66 30.13
CA GLU A 181 -16.68 -2.62 29.19
C GLU A 181 -17.66 -2.93 28.04
N ARG A 182 -18.96 -3.06 28.34
CA ARG A 182 -20.00 -3.30 27.34
C ARG A 182 -20.15 -2.12 26.38
N VAL A 183 -20.26 -0.90 26.90
CA VAL A 183 -20.35 0.34 26.10
C VAL A 183 -19.13 0.46 25.18
N TRP A 184 -17.94 0.08 25.65
CA TRP A 184 -16.73 0.08 24.83
C TRP A 184 -16.81 -0.90 23.64
N VAL A 185 -17.31 -2.11 23.89
CA VAL A 185 -17.52 -3.13 22.85
C VAL A 185 -18.57 -2.67 21.83
N GLU A 186 -19.67 -2.09 22.29
CA GLU A 186 -20.73 -1.54 21.43
C GLU A 186 -20.22 -0.40 20.56
N ALA A 187 -19.42 0.52 21.14
CA ALA A 187 -18.77 1.59 20.39
C ALA A 187 -17.79 1.07 19.33
N GLY A 188 -17.08 -0.03 19.61
CA GLY A 188 -16.20 -0.71 18.65
C GLY A 188 -16.93 -1.45 17.52
N LYS A 189 -18.17 -1.90 17.78
CA LYS A 189 -19.02 -2.63 16.82
C LYS A 189 -19.84 -1.75 15.88
N ALA A 190 -19.73 -0.42 15.97
CA ALA A 190 -20.39 0.48 15.04
C ALA A 190 -19.82 0.28 13.61
N GLU A 191 -20.29 -0.75 12.92
CA GLU A 191 -19.98 -1.04 11.53
C GLU A 191 -20.55 0.11 10.69
N LYS A 192 -19.70 1.07 10.36
CA LYS A 192 -19.99 1.99 9.29
C LYS A 192 -20.15 1.17 8.02
N LYS A 193 -21.32 1.26 7.39
CA LYS A 193 -21.60 0.60 6.11
C LYS A 193 -20.48 0.96 5.13
N ARG A 194 -19.74 -0.04 4.66
CA ARG A 194 -18.64 0.12 3.71
C ARG A 194 -19.21 0.38 2.32
N VAL A 195 -19.38 1.65 1.97
CA VAL A 195 -19.85 2.09 0.66
C VAL A 195 -18.76 2.94 0.02
N VAL A 196 -18.27 2.51 -1.13
CA VAL A 196 -17.38 3.33 -1.96
C VAL A 196 -18.25 4.20 -2.85
N PRO A 197 -18.04 5.52 -2.88
CA PRO A 197 -18.81 6.40 -3.75
C PRO A 197 -18.52 6.12 -5.23
N ASP A 198 -19.57 6.11 -6.06
CA ASP A 198 -19.45 5.86 -7.50
C ASP A 198 -18.49 6.84 -8.20
N TRP A 199 -18.39 8.07 -7.69
CA TRP A 199 -17.48 9.08 -8.26
C TRP A 199 -15.99 8.73 -8.07
N ALA A 200 -15.65 7.81 -7.16
CA ALA A 200 -14.28 7.39 -6.88
C ALA A 200 -13.85 6.15 -7.68
N VAL A 201 -14.79 5.52 -8.39
CA VAL A 201 -14.58 4.26 -9.10
C VAL A 201 -14.31 4.56 -10.58
N ASP A 202 -13.29 3.90 -11.13
CA ASP A 202 -12.96 3.98 -12.55
C ASP A 202 -13.91 3.13 -13.39
N ASP A 203 -14.52 3.70 -14.43
CA ASP A 203 -15.47 2.97 -15.29
C ASP A 203 -14.80 1.87 -16.16
N ILE A 204 -13.48 1.92 -16.35
CA ILE A 204 -12.76 0.92 -17.15
C ILE A 204 -12.36 -0.29 -16.30
N THR A 205 -11.75 -0.04 -15.15
CA THR A 205 -11.20 -1.10 -14.28
C THR A 205 -12.12 -1.48 -13.12
N PHE A 206 -13.16 -0.68 -12.87
CA PHE A 206 -14.04 -0.78 -11.69
C PHE A 206 -13.27 -0.72 -10.36
N SER A 207 -12.04 -0.22 -10.39
CA SER A 207 -11.18 -0.06 -9.22
C SER A 207 -11.20 1.38 -8.73
N PHE A 208 -10.78 1.59 -7.49
CA PHE A 208 -10.64 2.93 -6.92
C PHE A 208 -9.60 3.77 -7.67
N MET A 209 -9.94 5.01 -8.04
CA MET A 209 -9.05 5.93 -8.76
C MET A 209 -7.95 6.51 -7.87
N VAL A 210 -6.70 6.47 -8.35
CA VAL A 210 -5.53 7.07 -7.69
C VAL A 210 -5.17 8.40 -8.32
N ASP A 211 -5.16 8.49 -9.65
CA ASP A 211 -4.83 9.71 -10.38
C ASP A 211 -5.85 9.94 -11.52
N PRO A 212 -7.07 10.40 -11.16
CA PRO A 212 -8.11 10.61 -12.14
C PRO A 212 -7.73 11.70 -13.15
N VAL A 213 -7.99 11.42 -14.42
CA VAL A 213 -7.90 12.38 -15.53
C VAL A 213 -9.28 12.56 -16.15
N ILE A 214 -9.58 13.79 -16.57
CA ILE A 214 -10.84 14.16 -17.21
C ILE A 214 -10.66 14.27 -18.71
N THR A 215 -11.61 13.72 -19.47
CA THR A 215 -11.70 13.86 -20.93
C THR A 215 -12.39 15.18 -21.28
N LYS A 216 -12.32 15.58 -22.56
CA LYS A 216 -13.03 16.78 -23.06
C LYS A 216 -14.56 16.71 -22.93
N THR A 217 -15.12 15.51 -22.78
CA THR A 217 -16.56 15.27 -22.56
C THR A 217 -16.95 15.41 -21.09
N GLY A 218 -15.98 15.62 -20.19
CA GLY A 218 -16.19 15.80 -18.76
C GLY A 218 -16.18 14.52 -17.93
N LYS A 219 -15.96 13.34 -18.55
CA LYS A 219 -15.88 12.06 -17.83
C LYS A 219 -14.47 11.88 -17.26
N SER A 220 -14.38 11.38 -16.04
CA SER A 220 -13.11 11.01 -15.42
C SER A 220 -12.87 9.51 -15.43
N TYR A 221 -11.60 9.15 -15.60
CA TYR A 221 -11.08 7.79 -15.57
C TYR A 221 -9.75 7.77 -14.81
N GLU A 222 -9.35 6.62 -14.30
CA GLU A 222 -7.98 6.42 -13.81
C GLU A 222 -6.99 6.64 -14.97
N ARG A 223 -5.94 7.44 -14.76
CA ARG A 223 -4.92 7.72 -15.80
C ARG A 223 -4.38 6.42 -16.41
N ALA A 224 -4.03 5.46 -15.57
CA ALA A 224 -3.43 4.22 -16.06
C ALA A 224 -4.35 3.44 -17.00
N SER A 225 -5.66 3.41 -16.71
CA SER A 225 -6.63 2.65 -17.48
C SER A 225 -6.98 3.33 -18.80
N ILE A 226 -7.21 4.64 -18.79
CA ILE A 226 -7.53 5.38 -20.02
C ILE A 226 -6.34 5.46 -20.98
N LEU A 227 -5.10 5.58 -20.48
CA LEU A 227 -3.92 5.55 -21.34
C LEU A 227 -3.78 4.20 -22.04
N GLU A 228 -4.02 3.09 -21.34
CA GLU A 228 -4.00 1.76 -21.94
C GLU A 228 -5.11 1.56 -22.97
N HIS A 229 -6.32 2.07 -22.70
CA HIS A 229 -7.41 2.08 -23.67
C HIS A 229 -7.05 2.85 -24.93
N LEU A 230 -6.52 4.07 -24.80
CA LEU A 230 -6.18 4.94 -25.93
C LEU A 230 -5.04 4.40 -26.80
N ARG A 231 -4.15 3.55 -26.25
CA ARG A 231 -3.17 2.80 -27.05
C ARG A 231 -3.81 1.79 -28.00
N ARG A 232 -5.00 1.28 -27.66
CA ARG A 232 -5.73 0.27 -28.43
C ARG A 232 -6.82 0.89 -29.31
N SER A 233 -7.52 1.90 -28.80
CA SER A 233 -8.64 2.58 -29.48
C SER A 233 -8.59 4.08 -29.20
N PRO A 234 -8.40 4.95 -30.21
CA PRO A 234 -8.30 6.40 -30.04
C PRO A 234 -9.67 7.09 -29.89
N THR A 235 -10.50 6.56 -28.99
CA THR A 235 -11.89 7.02 -28.77
C THR A 235 -12.20 7.04 -27.28
N ASP A 236 -13.09 7.94 -26.83
CA ASP A 236 -13.62 7.92 -25.47
C ASP A 236 -14.35 6.58 -25.20
N PRO A 237 -14.05 5.86 -24.10
CA PRO A 237 -14.70 4.59 -23.78
C PRO A 237 -16.23 4.67 -23.69
N LEU A 238 -16.77 5.80 -23.20
CA LEU A 238 -18.18 6.00 -22.98
C LEU A 238 -18.88 6.57 -24.22
N THR A 239 -18.38 7.69 -24.76
CA THR A 239 -19.07 8.40 -25.85
C THR A 239 -18.71 7.88 -27.24
N ARG A 240 -17.60 7.13 -27.36
CA ARG A 240 -17.02 6.66 -28.63
C ARG A 240 -16.53 7.77 -29.56
N GLU A 241 -16.51 9.02 -29.09
CA GLU A 241 -15.98 10.15 -29.84
C GLU A 241 -14.45 10.06 -29.92
N PRO A 242 -13.81 10.60 -30.98
CA PRO A 242 -12.35 10.63 -31.08
C PRO A 242 -11.72 11.32 -29.87
N LEU A 243 -10.75 10.67 -29.23
CA LEU A 243 -10.06 11.17 -28.05
C LEU A 243 -8.56 10.88 -28.16
N ARG A 244 -7.73 11.89 -27.91
CA ARG A 244 -6.27 11.80 -27.91
C ARG A 244 -5.70 11.98 -26.51
N ILE A 245 -4.52 11.42 -26.26
CA ILE A 245 -3.84 11.49 -24.97
C ILE A 245 -3.58 12.94 -24.54
N ASP A 246 -3.21 13.81 -25.49
CA ASP A 246 -2.96 15.24 -25.25
C ASP A 246 -4.22 16.05 -24.94
N GLU A 247 -5.41 15.47 -25.07
CA GLU A 247 -6.69 16.08 -24.66
C GLU A 247 -7.06 15.75 -23.22
N LEU A 248 -6.39 14.78 -22.57
CA LEU A 248 -6.62 14.43 -21.17
C LEU A 248 -6.09 15.55 -20.26
N ARG A 249 -6.84 15.86 -19.20
CA ARG A 249 -6.43 16.84 -18.18
C ARG A 249 -6.44 16.19 -16.80
N PRO A 250 -5.46 16.46 -15.93
CA PRO A 250 -5.53 15.99 -14.53
C PRO A 250 -6.79 16.54 -13.84
N ASN A 251 -7.58 15.68 -13.21
CA ASN A 251 -8.71 16.11 -12.39
C ASN A 251 -8.26 16.26 -10.93
N LEU A 252 -7.63 17.41 -10.63
CA LEU A 252 -7.02 17.67 -9.33
C LEU A 252 -8.02 17.60 -8.17
N ALA A 253 -9.23 18.17 -8.38
CA ALA A 253 -10.28 18.16 -7.36
C ALA A 253 -10.77 16.74 -7.04
N LEU A 254 -10.97 15.91 -8.08
CA LEU A 254 -11.37 14.52 -7.87
C LEU A 254 -10.26 13.70 -7.21
N ARG A 255 -9.00 13.97 -7.57
CA ARG A 255 -7.84 13.33 -6.94
C ARG A 255 -7.75 13.65 -5.45
N GLU A 256 -7.93 14.91 -5.07
CA GLU A 256 -7.96 15.33 -3.66
C GLU A 256 -9.11 14.66 -2.91
N ALA A 257 -10.31 14.61 -3.51
CA ALA A 257 -11.47 13.93 -2.92
C ALA A 257 -11.23 12.42 -2.74
N CYS A 258 -10.64 11.74 -3.74
CA CYS A 258 -10.24 10.34 -3.66
C CYS A 258 -9.21 10.10 -2.55
N GLU A 259 -8.21 10.99 -2.43
CA GLU A 259 -7.16 10.88 -1.42
C GLU A 259 -7.70 11.08 0.00
N GLU A 260 -8.55 12.09 0.21
CA GLU A 260 -9.21 12.32 1.49
C GLU A 260 -10.10 11.13 1.87
N PHE A 261 -10.87 10.60 0.91
CA PHE A 261 -11.72 9.46 1.15
C PHE A 261 -10.91 8.22 1.56
N LEU A 262 -9.82 7.88 0.86
CA LEU A 262 -8.95 6.76 1.22
C LEU A 262 -8.20 6.97 2.54
N LYS A 263 -7.88 8.23 2.89
CA LYS A 263 -7.25 8.53 4.17
C LYS A 263 -8.14 8.09 5.32
N GLU A 264 -9.46 8.25 5.22
CA GLU A 264 -10.40 7.79 6.24
C GLU A 264 -10.84 6.34 6.02
N ASN A 265 -10.92 5.90 4.77
CA ASN A 265 -11.53 4.64 4.36
C ASN A 265 -10.56 3.78 3.54
N GLY A 266 -9.39 3.42 4.09
CA GLY A 266 -8.38 2.65 3.36
C GLY A 266 -8.85 1.25 2.92
N TRP A 267 -9.89 0.71 3.56
CA TRP A 267 -10.58 -0.50 3.13
C TRP A 267 -11.24 -0.37 1.74
N ALA A 268 -11.51 0.84 1.26
CA ALA A 268 -12.15 1.08 -0.04
C ALA A 268 -11.25 0.74 -1.23
N VAL A 269 -9.95 0.49 -0.99
CA VAL A 269 -9.04 -0.05 -1.99
C VAL A 269 -9.47 -1.42 -2.51
N ASP A 270 -10.18 -2.21 -1.70
CA ASP A 270 -10.62 -3.57 -2.06
C ASP A 270 -11.96 -3.61 -2.82
N TYR A 271 -12.47 -2.47 -3.29
CA TYR A 271 -13.68 -2.40 -4.10
C TYR A 271 -13.48 -3.07 -5.47
#